data_AF-A0A2P2BS89-F1
#
_entry.id   AF-A0A2P2BS89-F1
#
_cell.length_a   1.000
_cell.length_b   1.000
_cell.length_c   1.000
_cell.angle_alpha   90.00
_cell.angle_beta   90.00
_cell.angle_gamma   90.00
#
_symmetry.space_group_name_H-M   'P 1'
#
loop_
_entity.id
_entity.type
_entity.pdbx_description
1 polymer ?
#
loop_
_entity_poly.entity_id
_entity_poly.type
_entity_poly.pdbx_seq_one_letter_code
_entity_poly.pdbx_strand_id
1 'polypeptide(L)'
;MKRFLSLCVAGSYSILIGACVGAITWLFLTLIFSGINLIWYDFIFKINNNYLVLFVCILGGIMVGLCQKYFGKYPKTMPIVLKEFKETKRVEYKSLHKSIISALIILWFGASLGPEAALSGIVGGLVTLSGDLLKYGFKRKEIENDINEILIESSIESTIGIIFAAPLYGFYSLISNKDKIKKAKTIVYVLTISSGFYVFDLLSKLDNRASFITRFSKANIGKRELLFLYLF
;
A
#
# COMPACT_ATOMS: atom_id res chain seq x y z
N MET A 1 -6.07 -31.54 -18.09
CA MET A 1 -6.22 -30.30 -18.88
C MET A 1 -6.99 -29.17 -18.18
N LYS A 2 -8.26 -29.35 -17.76
CA LYS A 2 -9.10 -28.27 -17.18
C LYS A 2 -8.51 -27.56 -15.95
N ARG A 3 -7.74 -28.28 -15.11
CA ARG A 3 -7.09 -27.73 -13.90
C ARG A 3 -5.82 -26.91 -14.20
N PHE A 4 -5.09 -27.27 -15.25
CA PHE A 4 -3.89 -26.55 -15.70
C PHE A 4 -4.25 -25.26 -16.43
N LEU A 5 -5.26 -25.31 -17.32
CA LEU A 5 -5.79 -24.13 -18.00
C LEU A 5 -6.32 -23.08 -17.00
N SER A 6 -7.01 -23.54 -15.95
CA SER A 6 -7.49 -22.67 -14.86
C SER A 6 -6.36 -22.02 -14.06
N LEU A 7 -5.19 -22.68 -13.96
CA LEU A 7 -4.02 -22.14 -13.26
C LEU A 7 -3.28 -21.11 -14.11
N CYS A 8 -3.15 -21.33 -15.42
CA CYS A 8 -2.59 -20.35 -16.34
C CYS A 8 -3.41 -19.04 -16.37
N VAL A 9 -4.74 -19.16 -16.40
CA VAL A 9 -5.64 -17.98 -16.35
C VAL A 9 -5.56 -17.26 -15.00
N ALA A 10 -5.45 -17.99 -13.89
CA ALA A 10 -5.25 -17.37 -12.58
C ALA A 10 -3.88 -16.67 -12.47
N GLY A 11 -2.83 -17.26 -13.07
CA GLY A 11 -1.49 -16.69 -13.08
C GLY A 11 -1.37 -15.43 -13.93
N SER A 12 -2.00 -15.37 -15.10
CA SER A 12 -2.03 -14.14 -15.90
C SER A 12 -2.81 -13.03 -15.19
N TYR A 13 -3.92 -13.39 -14.55
CA TYR A 13 -4.71 -12.43 -13.76
C TYR A 13 -3.93 -11.89 -12.55
N SER A 14 -3.16 -12.73 -11.85
CA SER A 14 -2.34 -12.29 -10.72
C SER A 14 -1.19 -11.36 -11.13
N ILE A 15 -0.60 -11.59 -12.30
CA ILE A 15 0.41 -10.68 -12.85
C ILE A 15 -0.23 -9.32 -13.18
N LEU A 16 -1.42 -9.31 -13.78
CA LEU A 16 -2.14 -8.07 -14.09
C LEU A 16 -2.51 -7.29 -12.82
N ILE A 17 -3.05 -7.96 -11.81
CA ILE A 17 -3.36 -7.32 -10.53
C ILE A 17 -2.09 -6.80 -9.87
N GLY A 18 -1.04 -7.62 -9.76
CA GLY A 18 0.21 -7.19 -9.15
C GLY A 18 0.80 -5.98 -9.87
N ALA A 19 0.83 -6.00 -11.21
CA ALA A 19 1.22 -4.86 -12.03
C ALA A 19 0.39 -3.59 -11.72
N CYS A 20 -0.94 -3.71 -11.66
CA CYS A 20 -1.82 -2.60 -11.27
C CYS A 20 -1.51 -2.07 -9.87
N VAL A 21 -1.28 -2.96 -8.90
CA VAL A 21 -0.92 -2.59 -7.52
C VAL A 21 0.39 -1.81 -7.50
N GLY A 22 1.41 -2.27 -8.22
CA GLY A 22 2.69 -1.57 -8.35
C GLY A 22 2.53 -0.18 -8.98
N ALA A 23 1.74 -0.08 -10.06
CA ALA A 23 1.47 1.19 -10.73
C ALA A 23 0.67 2.17 -9.86
N ILE A 24 -0.36 1.71 -9.16
CA ILE A 24 -1.17 2.52 -8.24
C ILE A 24 -0.31 3.03 -7.08
N THR A 25 0.52 2.14 -6.51
CA THR A 25 1.43 2.50 -5.42
C THR A 25 2.44 3.55 -5.88
N TRP A 26 3.05 3.36 -7.07
CA TRP A 26 3.93 4.34 -7.67
C TRP A 26 3.23 5.69 -7.89
N LEU A 27 2.03 5.68 -8.48
CA LEU A 27 1.28 6.89 -8.79
C LEU A 27 0.94 7.67 -7.52
N PHE A 28 0.46 6.99 -6.50
CA PHE A 28 0.09 7.62 -5.23
C PHE A 28 1.30 8.25 -4.53
N LEU A 29 2.43 7.53 -4.45
CA LEU A 29 3.66 8.08 -3.86
C LEU A 29 4.22 9.25 -4.67
N THR A 30 4.14 9.18 -6.00
CA THR A 30 4.56 10.27 -6.89
C THR A 30 3.70 11.52 -6.67
N LEU A 31 2.39 11.37 -6.52
CA LEU A 31 1.47 12.48 -6.22
C LEU A 31 1.78 13.11 -4.85
N ILE A 32 2.08 12.30 -3.84
CA ILE A 32 2.48 12.81 -2.51
C ILE A 32 3.77 13.60 -2.62
N PHE A 33 4.81 13.02 -3.21
CA PHE A 33 6.11 13.66 -3.36
C PHE A 33 6.02 14.97 -4.14
N SER A 34 5.29 14.96 -5.25
CA SER A 34 5.06 16.14 -6.08
C SER A 34 4.33 17.24 -5.30
N GLY A 35 3.26 16.91 -4.59
CA GLY A 35 2.52 17.92 -3.80
C GLY A 35 3.32 18.46 -2.62
N ILE A 36 4.12 17.62 -1.95
CA ILE A 36 5.03 18.08 -0.88
C ILE A 36 6.08 19.05 -1.46
N ASN A 37 6.71 18.72 -2.58
CA ASN A 37 7.68 19.61 -3.23
C ASN A 37 7.05 20.94 -3.64
N LEU A 38 5.87 20.91 -4.25
CA LEU A 38 5.14 22.10 -4.67
C LEU A 38 4.80 23.03 -3.48
N ILE A 39 4.22 22.45 -2.42
CA ILE A 39 3.77 23.24 -1.26
C ILE A 39 4.97 23.69 -0.43
N TRP A 40 5.83 22.77 -0.03
CA TRP A 40 6.86 23.07 0.96
C TRP A 40 8.11 23.68 0.34
N TYR A 41 8.64 23.10 -0.74
CA TYR A 41 9.94 23.53 -1.28
C TYR A 41 9.81 24.68 -2.27
N ASP A 42 8.91 24.56 -3.26
CA ASP A 42 8.77 25.55 -4.32
C ASP A 42 8.06 26.82 -3.85
N PHE A 43 7.17 26.70 -2.87
CA PHE A 43 6.39 27.82 -2.35
C PHE A 43 6.86 28.29 -0.97
N ILE A 44 6.73 27.46 0.08
CA ILE A 44 6.92 27.92 1.47
C ILE A 44 8.38 28.23 1.80
N PHE A 45 9.29 27.29 1.55
CA PHE A 45 10.70 27.47 1.87
C PHE A 45 11.40 28.47 0.95
N LYS A 46 10.91 28.63 -0.29
CA LYS A 46 11.43 29.65 -1.21
C LYS A 46 11.16 31.08 -0.74
N ILE A 47 10.02 31.33 -0.08
CA ILE A 47 9.67 32.66 0.46
C ILE A 47 10.42 32.96 1.77
N ASN A 48 11.00 31.93 2.42
CA ASN A 48 11.82 32.02 3.64
C ASN A 48 11.17 32.82 4.79
N ASN A 49 9.87 32.64 4.99
CA ASN A 49 9.11 33.31 6.05
C ASN A 49 8.52 32.26 7.02
N ASN A 50 8.99 32.27 8.28
CA ASN A 50 8.55 31.33 9.31
C ASN A 50 7.06 31.41 9.64
N TYR A 51 6.41 32.57 9.44
CA TYR A 51 4.97 32.71 9.67
C TYR A 51 4.13 31.97 8.62
N LEU A 52 4.65 31.75 7.41
CA LEU A 52 3.96 31.00 6.36
C LEU A 52 3.87 29.51 6.70
N VAL A 53 4.89 28.94 7.33
CA VAL A 53 4.88 27.56 7.81
C VAL A 53 3.72 27.35 8.79
N LEU A 54 3.60 28.23 9.78
CA LEU A 54 2.50 28.19 10.75
C LEU A 54 1.14 28.34 10.08
N PHE A 55 1.00 29.29 9.15
CA PHE A 55 -0.25 29.51 8.43
C PHE A 55 -0.66 28.28 7.60
N VAL A 56 0.26 27.67 6.87
CA VAL A 56 0.01 26.47 6.07
C VAL A 56 -0.35 25.27 6.95
N CYS A 57 0.31 25.10 8.10
CA CYS A 57 -0.07 24.06 9.06
C CYS A 57 -1.49 24.26 9.61
N ILE A 58 -1.87 25.50 9.94
CA ILE A 58 -3.24 25.82 10.41
C ILE A 58 -4.25 25.54 9.31
N LEU A 59 -3.98 25.99 8.08
CA LEU A 59 -4.84 25.76 6.92
C LEU A 59 -4.98 24.25 6.62
N GLY A 60 -3.88 23.51 6.69
CA GLY A 60 -3.85 22.06 6.57
C GLY A 60 -4.70 21.39 7.65
N GLY A 61 -4.57 21.79 8.91
CA GLY A 61 -5.39 21.30 10.01
C GLY A 61 -6.89 21.56 9.79
N ILE A 62 -7.26 22.74 9.30
CA ILE A 62 -8.65 23.08 8.95
C ILE A 62 -9.13 22.18 7.81
N MET A 63 -8.35 22.00 6.74
CA MET A 63 -8.69 21.13 5.62
C MET A 63 -8.87 19.67 6.03
N VAL A 64 -7.98 19.16 6.89
CA VAL A 64 -8.11 17.82 7.46
C VAL A 64 -9.36 17.71 8.32
N GLY A 65 -9.64 18.71 9.16
CA GLY A 65 -10.86 18.76 9.98
C GLY A 65 -12.14 18.76 9.14
N LEU A 66 -12.18 19.54 8.06
CA LEU A 66 -13.29 19.55 7.11
C LEU A 66 -13.44 18.20 6.40
N CYS A 67 -12.33 17.61 5.94
CA CYS A 67 -12.35 16.27 5.34
C CYS A 67 -12.92 15.24 6.32
N GLN A 68 -12.50 15.26 7.58
CA GLN A 68 -13.06 14.35 8.59
C GLN A 68 -14.55 14.60 8.85
N LYS A 69 -15.00 15.86 8.81
CA LYS A 69 -16.41 16.23 9.00
C LYS A 69 -17.31 15.74 7.85
N TYR A 70 -16.87 15.89 6.60
CA TYR A 70 -17.69 15.54 5.42
C TYR A 70 -17.52 14.10 4.95
N PHE A 71 -16.30 13.56 5.04
CA PHE A 71 -15.99 12.22 4.55
C PHE A 71 -16.04 11.15 5.64
N GLY A 72 -15.90 11.54 6.91
CA GLY A 72 -15.83 10.63 8.05
C GLY A 72 -14.38 10.29 8.43
N LYS A 73 -14.18 9.20 9.17
CA LYS A 73 -12.87 8.77 9.70
C LYS A 73 -11.99 8.14 8.61
N TYR A 74 -11.57 8.95 7.64
CA TYR A 74 -10.71 8.56 6.52
C TYR A 74 -9.40 9.37 6.49
N PRO A 75 -8.29 8.77 6.01
CA PRO A 75 -8.14 7.36 5.63
C PRO A 75 -8.19 6.43 6.86
N LYS A 76 -8.65 5.19 6.67
CA LYS A 76 -8.59 4.17 7.72
C LYS A 76 -7.12 3.85 8.03
N THR A 77 -6.80 3.60 9.29
CA THR A 77 -5.43 3.19 9.66
C THR A 77 -5.17 1.76 9.23
N MET A 78 -3.91 1.43 8.94
CA MET A 78 -3.50 0.08 8.53
C MET A 78 -4.01 -1.03 9.48
N PRO A 79 -3.94 -0.90 10.83
CA PRO A 79 -4.49 -1.91 11.73
C PRO A 79 -6.00 -2.12 11.56
N ILE A 80 -6.76 -1.05 11.30
CA ILE A 80 -8.20 -1.14 11.05
C ILE A 80 -8.46 -1.86 9.72
N VAL A 81 -7.74 -1.49 8.66
CA VAL A 81 -7.86 -2.14 7.34
C VAL A 81 -7.51 -3.61 7.41
N LEU A 82 -6.40 -3.97 8.07
CA LEU A 82 -5.98 -5.34 8.26
C LEU A 82 -6.96 -6.13 9.14
N LYS A 83 -7.54 -5.51 10.16
CA LYS A 83 -8.56 -6.13 11.01
C LYS A 83 -9.85 -6.40 10.22
N GLU A 84 -10.34 -5.39 9.49
CA GLU A 84 -11.50 -5.51 8.60
C GLU A 84 -11.27 -6.62 7.56
N PHE A 85 -10.08 -6.68 6.97
CA PHE A 85 -9.71 -7.72 6.04
C PHE A 85 -9.67 -9.11 6.70
N LYS A 86 -9.09 -9.25 7.89
CA LYS A 86 -9.05 -10.53 8.62
C LYS A 86 -10.45 -11.03 9.01
N GLU A 87 -11.35 -10.12 9.37
CA GLU A 87 -12.71 -10.46 9.82
C GLU A 87 -13.66 -10.72 8.64
N THR A 88 -13.56 -9.92 7.57
CA THR A 88 -14.55 -9.93 6.47
C THR A 88 -14.01 -10.50 5.16
N LYS A 89 -12.70 -10.73 5.05
CA LYS A 89 -11.98 -11.12 3.83
C LYS A 89 -12.14 -10.14 2.68
N ARG A 90 -12.56 -8.91 2.98
CA ARG A 90 -12.83 -7.84 2.02
C ARG A 90 -12.33 -6.53 2.59
N VAL A 91 -12.07 -5.58 1.70
CA VAL A 91 -11.80 -4.20 2.08
C VAL A 91 -12.84 -3.32 1.40
N GLU A 92 -13.47 -2.44 2.16
CA GLU A 92 -14.45 -1.51 1.63
C GLU A 92 -13.87 -0.64 0.50
N TYR A 93 -14.51 -0.71 -0.68
CA TYR A 93 -14.06 0.02 -1.86
C TYR A 93 -14.96 1.22 -2.24
N LYS A 94 -16.13 1.37 -1.63
CA LYS A 94 -17.10 2.45 -1.96
C LYS A 94 -16.60 3.85 -1.59
N SER A 95 -15.79 3.93 -0.55
CA SER A 95 -15.21 5.15 0.00
C SER A 95 -13.75 5.37 -0.40
N LEU A 96 -13.26 4.68 -1.45
CA LEU A 96 -11.89 4.82 -1.94
C LEU A 96 -11.54 6.25 -2.30
N HIS A 97 -12.41 6.94 -3.05
CA HIS A 97 -12.21 8.34 -3.43
C HIS A 97 -12.05 9.24 -2.20
N LYS A 98 -12.85 9.03 -1.16
CA LYS A 98 -12.76 9.76 0.12
C LYS A 98 -11.44 9.50 0.82
N SER A 99 -11.00 8.24 0.82
CA SER A 99 -9.71 7.82 1.41
C SER A 99 -8.53 8.45 0.68
N ILE A 100 -8.53 8.43 -0.65
CA ILE A 100 -7.46 9.01 -1.49
C ILE A 100 -7.36 10.51 -1.26
N ILE A 101 -8.48 11.24 -1.35
CA ILE A 101 -8.49 12.69 -1.19
C ILE A 101 -8.04 13.09 0.23
N SER A 102 -8.58 12.44 1.26
CA SER A 102 -8.20 12.72 2.64
C SER A 102 -6.72 12.41 2.88
N ALA A 103 -6.22 11.28 2.38
CA ALA A 103 -4.82 10.91 2.51
C ALA A 103 -3.88 11.90 1.81
N LEU A 104 -4.19 12.34 0.59
CA LEU A 104 -3.39 13.33 -0.12
C LEU A 104 -3.30 14.64 0.68
N ILE A 105 -4.43 15.14 1.18
CA ILE A 105 -4.46 16.36 1.99
C ILE A 105 -3.60 16.19 3.25
N ILE A 106 -3.84 15.12 4.03
CA ILE A 106 -3.11 14.85 5.27
C ILE A 106 -1.59 14.78 5.03
N LEU A 107 -1.17 14.08 3.98
CA LEU A 107 0.24 13.86 3.65
C LEU A 107 0.91 15.10 3.06
N TRP A 108 0.22 15.84 2.19
CA TRP A 108 0.73 17.08 1.61
C TRP A 108 0.99 18.16 2.67
N PHE A 109 0.14 18.26 3.68
CA PHE A 109 0.32 19.21 4.79
C PHE A 109 1.24 18.69 5.90
N GLY A 110 1.90 17.54 5.71
CA GLY A 110 2.94 17.05 6.62
C GLY A 110 2.43 16.53 7.96
N ALA A 111 1.19 16.02 8.02
CA ALA A 111 0.72 15.35 9.22
C ALA A 111 1.55 14.08 9.50
N SER A 112 1.67 13.71 10.78
CA SER A 112 2.42 12.53 11.24
C SER A 112 1.67 11.22 10.95
N LEU A 113 1.38 10.96 9.68
CA LEU A 113 0.71 9.75 9.20
C LEU A 113 1.50 9.24 7.99
N GLY A 114 1.80 7.95 7.97
CA GLY A 114 2.55 7.35 6.87
C GLY A 114 1.67 6.99 5.67
N PRO A 115 2.21 6.98 4.43
CA PRO A 115 1.47 6.59 3.23
C PRO A 115 0.99 5.13 3.25
N GLU A 116 1.57 4.28 4.10
CA GLU A 116 1.24 2.86 4.29
C GLU A 116 -0.23 2.65 4.67
N ALA A 117 -0.72 3.47 5.61
CA ALA A 117 -2.07 3.38 6.10
C ALA A 117 -3.08 3.65 4.98
N ALA A 118 -2.86 4.70 4.20
CA ALA A 118 -3.72 5.04 3.08
C ALA A 118 -3.65 3.99 1.96
N LEU A 119 -2.45 3.60 1.55
CA LEU A 119 -2.23 2.68 0.43
C LEU A 119 -2.82 1.29 0.69
N SER A 120 -2.69 0.76 1.92
CA SER A 120 -3.27 -0.55 2.26
C SER A 120 -4.78 -0.61 2.06
N GLY A 121 -5.51 0.45 2.45
CA GLY A 121 -6.94 0.58 2.21
C GLY A 121 -7.28 0.77 0.72
N ILE A 122 -6.51 1.61 0.02
CA ILE A 122 -6.73 1.88 -1.41
C ILE A 122 -6.56 0.62 -2.26
N VAL A 123 -5.43 -0.05 -2.08
CA VAL A 123 -5.10 -1.27 -2.82
C VAL A 123 -6.06 -2.40 -2.43
N GLY A 124 -6.28 -2.62 -1.13
CA GLY A 124 -7.21 -3.65 -0.66
C GLY A 124 -8.61 -3.47 -1.25
N GLY A 125 -9.12 -2.24 -1.27
CA GLY A 125 -10.43 -1.93 -1.86
C GLY A 125 -10.46 -2.13 -3.38
N LEU A 126 -9.44 -1.69 -4.12
CA LEU A 126 -9.38 -1.86 -5.58
C LEU A 126 -9.30 -3.33 -6.01
N VAL A 127 -8.55 -4.14 -5.26
CA VAL A 127 -8.45 -5.59 -5.52
C VAL A 127 -9.76 -6.28 -5.16
N THR A 128 -10.43 -5.87 -4.08
CA THR A 128 -11.78 -6.34 -3.74
C THR A 128 -12.78 -6.00 -4.85
N LEU A 129 -12.73 -4.79 -5.39
CA LEU A 129 -13.57 -4.36 -6.52
C LEU A 129 -13.31 -5.19 -7.77
N SER A 130 -12.03 -5.45 -8.08
CA SER A 130 -11.63 -6.26 -9.23
C SER A 130 -12.12 -7.71 -9.09
N GLY A 131 -12.03 -8.27 -7.89
CA GLY A 131 -12.57 -9.60 -7.58
C GLY A 131 -14.09 -9.69 -7.66
N ASP A 132 -14.81 -8.64 -7.25
CA ASP A 132 -16.26 -8.60 -7.38
C ASP A 132 -16.68 -8.43 -8.86
N LEU A 133 -15.99 -7.63 -9.68
CA LEU A 133 -16.23 -7.53 -11.12
C LEU A 133 -16.02 -8.87 -11.85
N LEU A 134 -15.01 -9.65 -11.46
CA LEU A 134 -14.79 -10.98 -12.03
C LEU A 134 -15.95 -11.93 -11.76
N LYS A 135 -16.50 -11.93 -10.54
CA LYS A 135 -17.64 -12.80 -10.17
C LYS A 135 -18.88 -12.50 -11.00
N TYR A 136 -19.05 -11.27 -11.47
CA TYR A 136 -20.13 -10.90 -12.39
C TYR A 136 -19.88 -11.40 -13.82
N GLY A 137 -18.61 -11.48 -14.26
CA GLY A 137 -18.23 -11.90 -15.61
C GLY A 137 -18.07 -13.43 -15.79
N PHE A 138 -17.59 -14.15 -14.78
CA PHE A 138 -17.32 -15.59 -14.86
C PHE A 138 -18.23 -16.39 -13.91
N LYS A 139 -19.02 -17.30 -14.49
CA LYS A 139 -20.02 -18.14 -13.80
C LYS A 139 -19.39 -19.29 -12.96
N ARG A 140 -18.26 -19.08 -12.26
CA ARG A 140 -17.49 -20.16 -11.59
C ARG A 140 -17.23 -19.88 -10.11
N LYS A 141 -18.31 -19.87 -9.33
CA LYS A 141 -18.42 -19.36 -7.94
C LYS A 141 -17.44 -19.88 -6.88
N GLU A 142 -16.95 -21.12 -6.92
CA GLU A 142 -16.20 -21.69 -5.76
C GLU A 142 -14.67 -21.56 -5.86
N ILE A 143 -14.09 -21.69 -7.05
CA ILE A 143 -12.62 -21.57 -7.24
C ILE A 143 -12.19 -20.08 -7.15
N GLU A 144 -13.12 -19.18 -7.44
CA GLU A 144 -12.88 -17.75 -7.61
C GLU A 144 -12.84 -16.98 -6.27
N ASN A 145 -13.60 -17.41 -5.26
CA ASN A 145 -13.61 -16.76 -3.94
C ASN A 145 -12.26 -16.94 -3.21
N ASP A 146 -11.72 -18.15 -3.22
CA ASP A 146 -10.41 -18.47 -2.64
C ASP A 146 -9.27 -17.69 -3.30
N ILE A 147 -9.32 -17.54 -4.64
CA ILE A 147 -8.30 -16.83 -5.41
C ILE A 147 -8.38 -15.32 -5.14
N ASN A 148 -9.59 -14.77 -5.04
CA ASN A 148 -9.79 -13.36 -4.71
C ASN A 148 -9.28 -13.01 -3.31
N GLU A 149 -9.52 -13.84 -2.31
CA GLU A 149 -8.97 -13.64 -0.96
C GLU A 149 -7.44 -13.60 -0.99
N ILE A 150 -6.82 -14.55 -1.70
CA ILE A 150 -5.36 -14.61 -1.87
C ILE A 150 -4.83 -13.40 -2.63
N LEU A 151 -5.55 -12.92 -3.64
CA LEU A 151 -5.18 -11.72 -4.40
C LEU A 151 -5.24 -10.48 -3.53
N ILE A 152 -6.28 -10.30 -2.71
CA ILE A 152 -6.38 -9.17 -1.80
C ILE A 152 -5.23 -9.22 -0.77
N GLU A 153 -5.01 -10.38 -0.15
CA GLU A 153 -3.92 -10.58 0.83
C GLU A 153 -2.54 -10.30 0.21
N SER A 154 -2.22 -10.97 -0.90
CA SER A 154 -0.94 -10.77 -1.62
C SER A 154 -0.76 -9.35 -2.16
N SER A 155 -1.84 -8.64 -2.50
CA SER A 155 -1.77 -7.25 -2.97
C SER A 155 -1.52 -6.28 -1.82
N ILE A 156 -2.18 -6.45 -0.68
CA ILE A 156 -1.92 -5.66 0.53
C ILE A 156 -0.47 -5.89 0.98
N GLU A 157 -0.02 -7.14 1.02
CA GLU A 157 1.36 -7.48 1.38
C GLU A 157 2.39 -7.01 0.35
N SER A 158 2.09 -7.08 -0.95
CA SER A 158 2.92 -6.46 -1.99
C SER A 158 3.04 -4.96 -1.78
N THR A 159 1.94 -4.29 -1.44
CA THR A 159 1.92 -2.84 -1.21
C THR A 159 2.77 -2.48 0.00
N ILE A 160 2.61 -3.19 1.12
CA ILE A 160 3.41 -2.97 2.31
C ILE A 160 4.89 -3.25 2.03
N GLY A 161 5.18 -4.36 1.34
CA GLY A 161 6.53 -4.71 0.91
C GLY A 161 7.16 -3.62 0.04
N ILE A 162 6.41 -3.04 -0.90
CA ILE A 162 6.87 -1.96 -1.76
C ILE A 162 7.19 -0.70 -0.94
N ILE A 163 6.30 -0.30 -0.03
CA ILE A 163 6.46 0.96 0.73
C ILE A 163 7.66 0.88 1.67
N PHE A 164 7.85 -0.25 2.35
CA PHE A 164 9.02 -0.47 3.21
C PHE A 164 10.25 -0.94 2.43
N ALA A 165 10.15 -1.12 1.11
CA ALA A 165 11.12 -1.80 0.25
C ALA A 165 11.68 -3.09 0.87
N ALA A 166 10.77 -3.83 1.51
CA ALA A 166 11.02 -5.08 2.19
C ALA A 166 10.33 -6.20 1.39
N PRO A 167 10.94 -6.69 0.29
CA PRO A 167 10.32 -7.73 -0.53
C PRO A 167 10.01 -8.97 0.30
N LEU A 168 10.89 -9.34 1.24
CA LEU A 168 10.68 -10.48 2.13
C LEU A 168 9.50 -10.31 3.09
N TYR A 169 9.19 -9.08 3.52
CA TYR A 169 8.03 -8.82 4.38
C TYR A 169 6.73 -9.14 3.64
N GLY A 170 6.66 -8.85 2.33
CA GLY A 170 5.51 -9.21 1.50
C GLY A 170 5.27 -10.73 1.42
N PHE A 171 6.25 -11.57 1.76
CA PHE A 171 6.11 -13.03 1.79
C PHE A 171 5.89 -13.59 3.20
N TYR A 172 5.73 -12.74 4.22
CA TYR A 172 5.67 -13.18 5.61
C TYR A 172 4.49 -14.13 5.87
N SER A 173 3.31 -13.83 5.34
CA SER A 173 2.13 -14.70 5.54
C SER A 173 2.32 -16.07 4.89
N LEU A 174 2.97 -16.16 3.73
CA LEU A 174 3.31 -17.42 3.07
C LEU A 174 4.24 -18.29 3.91
N ILE A 175 5.21 -17.67 4.59
CA ILE A 175 6.20 -18.38 5.41
C ILE A 175 5.55 -18.86 6.71
N SER A 176 4.69 -18.03 7.31
CA SER A 176 4.02 -18.36 8.57
C SER A 176 2.88 -19.38 8.41
N ASN A 177 2.22 -19.46 7.24
CA ASN A 177 1.08 -20.36 6.98
C ASN A 177 1.40 -21.49 5.99
N LYS A 178 2.66 -21.95 5.92
CA LYS A 178 3.12 -23.01 4.99
C LYS A 178 2.24 -24.27 4.96
N ASP A 179 1.63 -24.64 6.09
CA ASP A 179 0.89 -25.90 6.22
C ASP A 179 -0.56 -25.84 5.70
N LYS A 180 -1.11 -24.64 5.45
CA LYS A 180 -2.52 -24.46 5.01
C LYS A 180 -2.67 -24.15 3.51
N ILE A 181 -1.60 -23.74 2.83
CA ILE A 181 -1.69 -23.19 1.47
C ILE A 181 -1.23 -24.25 0.44
N LYS A 182 -2.15 -24.67 -0.45
CA LYS A 182 -1.83 -25.58 -1.57
C LYS A 182 -0.72 -24.99 -2.44
N LYS A 183 0.26 -25.79 -2.89
CA LYS A 183 1.39 -25.37 -3.77
C LYS A 183 0.98 -24.45 -4.94
N ALA A 184 -0.20 -24.70 -5.53
CA ALA A 184 -0.75 -23.89 -6.62
C ALA A 184 -1.11 -22.45 -6.23
N LYS A 185 -1.53 -22.22 -4.98
CA LYS A 185 -1.88 -20.89 -4.44
C LYS A 185 -0.63 -20.07 -4.12
N THR A 186 0.46 -20.73 -3.70
CA THR A 186 1.77 -20.10 -3.51
C THR A 186 2.30 -19.48 -4.80
N ILE A 187 2.08 -20.11 -5.95
CA ILE A 187 2.51 -19.59 -7.25
C ILE A 187 1.81 -18.27 -7.57
N VAL A 188 0.48 -18.21 -7.42
CA VAL A 188 -0.31 -16.99 -7.63
C VAL A 188 0.19 -15.86 -6.74
N TYR A 189 0.39 -16.17 -5.45
CA TYR A 189 0.87 -15.24 -4.45
C TYR A 189 2.24 -14.64 -4.84
N VAL A 190 3.20 -15.49 -5.22
CA VAL A 190 4.55 -15.06 -5.62
C VAL A 190 4.51 -14.23 -6.89
N LEU A 191 3.69 -14.61 -7.87
CA LEU A 191 3.54 -13.84 -9.10
C LEU A 191 2.96 -12.45 -8.85
N THR A 192 1.94 -12.31 -7.99
CA THR A 192 1.35 -11.00 -7.65
C THR A 192 2.41 -10.07 -7.06
N ILE A 193 3.15 -10.53 -6.05
CA ILE A 193 4.16 -9.70 -5.38
C ILE A 193 5.29 -9.35 -6.34
N SER A 194 5.83 -10.35 -7.04
CA SER A 194 6.96 -10.13 -7.95
C SER A 194 6.62 -9.14 -9.06
N SER A 195 5.42 -9.25 -9.64
CA SER A 195 4.96 -8.32 -10.67
C SER A 195 4.71 -6.91 -10.13
N GLY A 196 4.15 -6.78 -8.92
CA GLY A 196 3.96 -5.48 -8.26
C GLY A 196 5.27 -4.76 -7.99
N PHE A 197 6.27 -5.47 -7.43
CA PHE A 197 7.61 -4.91 -7.25
C PHE A 197 8.28 -4.56 -8.57
N TYR A 198 8.19 -5.44 -9.57
CA TYR A 198 8.81 -5.21 -10.87
C TYR A 198 8.26 -3.95 -11.56
N VAL A 199 6.94 -3.80 -11.60
CA VAL A 199 6.29 -2.64 -12.20
C VAL A 199 6.58 -1.38 -11.38
N PHE A 200 6.53 -1.46 -10.06
CA PHE A 200 6.90 -0.32 -9.21
C PHE A 200 8.35 0.14 -9.46
N ASP A 201 9.33 -0.77 -9.51
CA ASP A 201 10.73 -0.44 -9.81
C ASP A 201 10.88 0.17 -11.21
N LEU A 202 10.20 -0.40 -12.20
CA LEU A 202 10.25 0.10 -13.57
C LEU A 202 9.72 1.53 -13.68
N LEU A 203 8.57 1.83 -13.06
CA LEU A 203 8.06 3.20 -13.04
C LEU A 203 8.91 4.11 -12.15
N SER A 204 9.52 3.60 -11.08
CA SER A 204 10.41 4.37 -10.21
C SER A 204 11.65 4.90 -10.92
N LYS A 205 12.02 4.34 -12.08
CA LYS A 205 13.11 4.86 -12.92
C LYS A 205 12.72 6.13 -13.68
N LEU A 206 11.42 6.44 -13.77
CA LEU A 206 10.91 7.62 -14.44
C LEU A 206 10.92 8.86 -13.55
N ASP A 207 10.97 8.69 -12.23
CA ASP A 207 10.93 9.79 -11.27
C ASP A 207 12.13 9.81 -10.32
N ASN A 208 12.71 10.99 -10.10
CA ASN A 208 13.84 11.21 -9.19
C ASN A 208 13.40 11.39 -7.73
N ARG A 209 12.38 10.65 -7.29
CA ARG A 209 11.91 10.77 -5.91
C ARG A 209 12.94 10.21 -4.93
N ALA A 210 13.06 10.86 -3.78
CA ALA A 210 13.78 10.25 -2.67
C ALA A 210 13.04 8.97 -2.26
N SER A 211 13.81 7.91 -1.96
CA SER A 211 13.22 6.71 -1.37
C SER A 211 12.63 7.06 -0.01
N PHE A 212 11.40 6.60 0.28
CA PHE A 212 10.80 6.71 1.62
C PHE A 212 11.56 5.90 2.69
N ILE A 213 12.53 5.08 2.28
CA ILE A 213 13.40 4.32 3.18
C ILE A 213 14.45 5.25 3.76
N THR A 214 14.53 5.27 5.09
CA THR A 214 15.67 5.83 5.81
C THR A 214 16.91 4.97 5.56
N ARG A 215 17.90 5.54 4.86
CA ARG A 215 19.21 4.91 4.69
C ARG A 215 20.03 5.09 5.96
N PHE A 216 20.03 4.08 6.81
CA PHE A 216 20.92 4.06 7.96
C PHE A 216 22.37 3.88 7.50
N SER A 217 23.29 4.63 8.11
CA SER A 217 24.72 4.39 7.94
C SER A 217 25.11 3.06 8.58
N LYS A 218 26.27 2.51 8.21
CA LYS A 218 26.80 1.29 8.83
C LYS A 218 26.94 1.51 10.34
N ALA A 219 26.18 0.76 11.12
CA ALA A 219 26.29 0.74 12.56
C ALA A 219 27.27 -0.38 12.98
N ASN A 220 28.33 -0.02 13.68
CA ASN A 220 29.19 -1.00 14.36
C ASN A 220 28.62 -1.23 15.75
N ILE A 221 27.92 -2.34 15.93
CA ILE A 221 27.33 -2.73 17.22
C ILE A 221 28.38 -3.52 18.00
N GLY A 222 28.89 -2.93 19.08
CA GLY A 222 29.81 -3.58 20.00
C GLY A 222 29.09 -4.34 21.12
N LYS A 223 29.89 -4.97 21.99
CA LYS A 223 29.37 -5.76 23.13
C LYS A 223 28.64 -4.90 24.17
N ARG A 224 28.98 -3.60 24.28
CA ARG A 224 28.35 -2.68 25.25
C ARG A 224 26.99 -2.22 24.75
N GLU A 225 26.89 -1.92 23.46
CA GLU A 225 25.66 -1.56 22.76
C GLU A 225 24.66 -2.73 22.78
N LEU A 226 25.14 -3.96 22.65
CA LEU A 226 24.33 -5.18 22.84
C LEU A 226 23.73 -5.29 24.25
N LEU A 227 24.49 -4.89 25.27
CA LEU A 227 24.03 -4.93 26.66
C LEU A 227 22.92 -3.89 26.89
N PHE A 228 23.03 -2.72 26.29
CA PHE A 228 21.95 -1.72 26.28
C PHE A 228 20.70 -2.18 25.52
N LEU A 229 20.87 -2.94 24.43
CA LEU A 229 19.75 -3.46 23.64
C LEU A 229 18.93 -4.52 24.40
N TYR A 230 19.54 -5.21 25.36
CA TYR A 230 18.84 -6.16 26.22
C TYR A 230 18.10 -5.50 27.39
N LEU A 231 18.49 -4.26 27.74
CA LEU A 231 17.97 -3.51 28.88
C LEU A 231 16.75 -2.65 28.52
N PHE A 232 16.43 -2.56 27.22
CA PHE A 232 15.30 -1.84 26.63
C PHE A 232 14.38 -2.81 25.90
#